data_AF-A0A4Q3UKA4-F1
#
_entry.id   AF-A0A4Q3UKA4-F1
#
_cell.length_a   1.000
_cell.length_b   1.000
_cell.length_c   1.000
_cell.angle_alpha   90.00
_cell.angle_beta   90.00
_cell.angle_gamma   90.00
#
_symmetry.space_group_name_H-M   'P 1'
#
loop_
_entity.id
_entity.type
_entity.pdbx_description
1 polymer ?
#
loop_
_entity_poly.entity_id
_entity_poly.type
_entity_poly.pdbx_seq_one_letter_code
_entity_poly.pdbx_strand_id
1 'polypeptide(L)'
;MMKQLLYVTSISLLLSCNAGRQSQKQSSDTLNQVDSLLKQKQFFAARDLFSSAFHSFSRVYQLKIGAELDNVFNRLQESNTKIDTLLADFSGELSVADKYHLYRLKQMNHSKLFEYAAADRAVLELLSTYSNLMTPEEIKDFQNTRKI
;
A
#
# COMPACT_ATOMS: atom_id res chain seq x y z
N MET A 1 -51.41 -47.82 -8.90
CA MET A 1 -50.11 -48.13 -9.57
C MET A 1 -49.48 -46.82 -9.98
N MET A 2 -48.50 -46.34 -9.20
CA MET A 2 -47.07 -46.20 -9.58
C MET A 2 -46.85 -45.08 -10.60
N LYS A 3 -46.53 -43.84 -10.17
CA LYS A 3 -45.18 -43.30 -9.94
C LYS A 3 -44.23 -43.50 -11.12
N GLN A 4 -43.99 -42.45 -11.92
CA GLN A 4 -42.68 -42.00 -12.44
C GLN A 4 -42.80 -40.49 -12.74
N LEU A 5 -42.51 -39.59 -11.79
CA LEU A 5 -41.20 -38.92 -11.58
C LEU A 5 -40.58 -38.44 -12.91
N LEU A 6 -40.69 -37.17 -13.34
CA LEU A 6 -40.20 -35.93 -12.71
C LEU A 6 -38.65 -35.84 -12.67
N TYR A 7 -37.97 -35.97 -13.82
CA TYR A 7 -36.57 -35.61 -14.06
C TYR A 7 -36.48 -35.43 -15.59
N VAL A 8 -36.22 -34.26 -16.19
CA VAL A 8 -34.88 -33.70 -16.42
C VAL A 8 -35.03 -32.19 -16.71
N THR A 9 -35.05 -31.36 -15.67
CA THR A 9 -34.81 -29.91 -15.78
C THR A 9 -33.77 -29.48 -14.75
N SER A 10 -32.63 -30.16 -14.70
CA SER A 10 -31.56 -29.84 -13.74
C SER A 10 -30.17 -30.22 -14.26
N ILE A 11 -29.72 -29.69 -15.40
CA ILE A 11 -28.28 -29.71 -15.78
C ILE A 11 -27.90 -28.38 -16.45
N SER A 12 -28.00 -27.27 -15.71
CA SER A 12 -27.45 -25.97 -16.17
C SER A 12 -26.90 -25.11 -15.04
N LEU A 13 -26.57 -25.68 -13.87
CA LEU A 13 -26.21 -24.90 -12.68
C LEU A 13 -24.91 -25.35 -12.00
N LEU A 14 -23.87 -25.69 -12.77
CA LEU A 14 -22.55 -26.05 -12.20
C LEU A 14 -21.34 -25.37 -12.86
N LEU A 15 -21.52 -24.37 -13.73
CA LEU A 15 -20.40 -23.70 -14.43
C LEU A 15 -19.98 -22.33 -13.85
N SER A 16 -20.61 -21.84 -12.78
CA SER A 16 -20.40 -20.44 -12.34
C SER A 16 -19.35 -20.21 -11.24
N CYS A 17 -18.59 -21.21 -10.80
CA CYS A 17 -17.66 -21.04 -9.65
C CYS A 17 -16.17 -20.86 -9.98
N ASN A 18 -15.75 -20.76 -11.25
CA ASN A 18 -14.32 -20.60 -11.60
C ASN A 18 -13.87 -19.17 -11.90
N ALA A 19 -14.79 -18.22 -12.14
CA ALA A 19 -14.41 -16.84 -12.49
C ALA A 19 -13.70 -16.08 -11.34
N GLY A 20 -14.09 -16.35 -10.08
CA GLY A 20 -13.49 -15.68 -8.91
C GLY A 20 -12.04 -16.09 -8.61
N ARG A 21 -11.68 -17.36 -8.85
CA ARG A 21 -10.33 -17.88 -8.57
C ARG A 21 -9.29 -17.36 -9.55
N GLN A 22 -9.66 -17.20 -10.83
CA GLN A 22 -8.76 -16.65 -11.84
C GLN A 22 -8.50 -15.15 -11.63
N SER A 23 -9.53 -14.39 -11.24
CA SER A 23 -9.40 -12.96 -10.94
C SER A 23 -8.50 -12.69 -9.72
N GLN A 24 -8.62 -13.48 -8.65
CA GLN A 24 -7.80 -13.32 -7.45
C GLN A 24 -6.33 -13.66 -7.68
N LYS A 25 -6.05 -14.73 -8.44
CA LYS A 25 -4.67 -15.10 -8.81
C LYS A 25 -4.01 -14.02 -9.68
N GLN A 26 -4.74 -13.52 -10.69
CA GLN A 26 -4.26 -12.45 -11.57
C GLN A 26 -3.91 -11.17 -10.78
N SER A 27 -4.77 -10.77 -9.84
CA SER A 27 -4.52 -9.58 -9.00
C SER A 27 -3.27 -9.74 -8.12
N SER A 28 -3.06 -10.92 -7.53
CA SER A 28 -1.85 -11.21 -6.75
C SER A 28 -0.58 -11.19 -7.61
N ASP A 29 -0.62 -11.73 -8.82
CA ASP A 29 0.54 -11.76 -9.72
C ASP A 29 0.90 -10.34 -10.18
N THR A 30 -0.10 -9.51 -10.52
CA THR A 30 0.13 -8.10 -10.88
C THR A 30 0.67 -7.28 -9.71
N LEU A 31 0.17 -7.50 -8.49
CA LEU A 31 0.69 -6.83 -7.29
C LEU A 31 2.18 -7.14 -7.08
N ASN A 32 2.57 -8.42 -7.15
CA ASN A 32 3.97 -8.84 -7.01
C ASN A 32 4.87 -8.20 -8.09
N GLN A 33 4.36 -8.03 -9.30
CA GLN A 33 5.09 -7.34 -10.37
C GLN A 33 5.28 -5.87 -10.06
N VAL A 34 4.23 -5.15 -9.63
CA VAL A 34 4.36 -3.73 -9.23
C VAL A 34 5.38 -3.58 -8.10
N ASP A 35 5.31 -4.42 -7.07
CA ASP A 35 6.27 -4.39 -5.95
C ASP A 35 7.72 -4.65 -6.42
N SER A 36 7.90 -5.58 -7.35
CA SER A 36 9.21 -5.86 -7.94
C SER A 36 9.74 -4.66 -8.74
N LEU A 37 8.90 -4.00 -9.53
CA LEU A 37 9.27 -2.80 -10.28
C LEU A 37 9.66 -1.64 -9.35
N LEU A 38 8.92 -1.44 -8.24
CA LEU A 38 9.26 -0.43 -7.22
C LEU A 38 10.62 -0.73 -6.57
N LYS A 39 10.87 -1.99 -6.17
CA LYS A 39 12.15 -2.42 -5.59
C LYS A 39 13.33 -2.21 -6.55
N GLN A 40 13.09 -2.44 -7.84
CA GLN A 40 14.07 -2.21 -8.91
C GLN A 40 14.17 -0.76 -9.36
N LYS A 41 13.43 0.17 -8.73
CA LYS A 41 13.36 1.59 -9.07
C LYS A 41 12.88 1.87 -10.50
N GLN A 42 12.12 0.93 -11.08
CA GLN A 42 11.49 1.08 -12.40
C GLN A 42 10.15 1.82 -12.26
N PHE A 43 10.21 3.07 -11.76
CA PHE A 43 9.03 3.81 -11.28
C PHE A 43 7.99 4.13 -12.36
N PHE A 44 8.43 4.41 -13.60
CA PHE A 44 7.51 4.64 -14.72
C PHE A 44 6.73 3.37 -15.07
N ALA A 45 7.42 2.23 -15.16
CA ALA A 45 6.77 0.95 -15.41
C ALA A 45 5.84 0.55 -14.26
N ALA A 46 6.26 0.77 -13.01
CA ALA A 46 5.42 0.55 -11.84
C ALA A 46 4.14 1.38 -11.88
N ARG A 47 4.26 2.67 -12.21
CA ARG A 47 3.11 3.59 -12.38
C ARG A 47 2.15 3.12 -13.46
N ASP A 48 2.67 2.76 -14.63
CA ASP A 48 1.86 2.40 -15.78
C ASP A 48 1.11 1.09 -15.52
N LEU A 49 1.82 0.09 -14.97
CA LEU A 49 1.20 -1.18 -14.56
C LEU A 49 0.15 -0.96 -13.46
N PHE A 50 0.50 -0.22 -12.40
CA PHE A 50 -0.42 0.10 -11.31
C PHE A 50 -1.68 0.82 -11.81
N SER A 51 -1.54 1.78 -12.72
CA SER A 51 -2.66 2.54 -13.27
C SER A 51 -3.58 1.65 -14.10
N SER A 52 -3.00 0.75 -14.92
CA SER A 52 -3.78 -0.19 -15.74
C SER A 52 -4.58 -1.21 -14.92
N ALA A 53 -4.10 -1.54 -13.72
CA ALA A 53 -4.66 -2.56 -12.84
C ALA A 53 -5.30 -1.95 -11.57
N PHE A 54 -5.47 -0.63 -11.49
CA PHE A 54 -5.80 0.08 -10.26
C PHE A 54 -7.02 -0.49 -9.52
N HIS A 55 -8.11 -0.72 -10.27
CA HIS A 55 -9.36 -1.25 -9.73
C HIS A 55 -9.30 -2.73 -9.32
N SER A 56 -8.23 -3.45 -9.69
CA SER A 56 -8.02 -4.84 -9.29
C SER A 56 -7.34 -4.99 -7.92
N PHE A 57 -6.81 -3.89 -7.36
CA PHE A 57 -6.15 -3.89 -6.06
C PHE A 57 -7.14 -3.56 -4.93
N SER A 58 -6.89 -4.10 -3.74
CA SER A 58 -7.60 -3.68 -2.53
C SER A 58 -7.33 -2.20 -2.23
N ARG A 59 -8.21 -1.55 -1.47
CA ARG A 59 -8.06 -0.14 -1.12
C ARG A 59 -6.74 0.14 -0.39
N VAL A 60 -6.31 -0.76 0.49
CA VAL A 60 -5.01 -0.66 1.19
C VAL A 60 -3.86 -0.63 0.19
N TYR A 61 -3.83 -1.55 -0.79
CA TYR A 61 -2.76 -1.57 -1.79
C TYR A 61 -2.80 -0.35 -2.73
N GLN A 62 -3.99 0.09 -3.13
CA GLN A 62 -4.15 1.33 -3.91
C GLN A 62 -3.52 2.53 -3.19
N LEU A 63 -3.75 2.64 -1.88
CA LEU A 63 -3.20 3.72 -1.08
C LEU A 63 -1.69 3.57 -0.86
N LYS A 64 -1.21 2.35 -0.54
CA LYS A 64 0.22 2.09 -0.28
C LYS A 64 1.08 2.38 -1.51
N ILE A 65 0.74 1.76 -2.64
CA ILE A 65 1.49 1.96 -3.89
C ILE A 65 1.30 3.39 -4.40
N GLY A 66 0.07 3.93 -4.27
CA GLY A 66 -0.21 5.31 -4.64
C GLY A 66 0.64 6.32 -3.88
N ALA A 67 0.80 6.15 -2.56
CA ALA A 67 1.63 7.03 -1.73
C ALA A 67 3.10 7.01 -2.13
N GLU A 68 3.64 5.83 -2.44
CA GLU A 68 5.02 5.64 -2.91
C GLU A 68 5.23 6.32 -4.28
N LEU A 69 4.36 6.05 -5.24
CA LEU A 69 4.44 6.64 -6.57
C LEU A 69 4.29 8.16 -6.51
N ASP A 70 3.37 8.67 -5.69
CA ASP A 70 3.20 10.10 -5.50
C ASP A 70 4.45 10.76 -4.91
N ASN A 71 5.09 10.14 -3.92
CA ASN A 71 6.36 10.62 -3.39
C ASN A 71 7.45 10.68 -4.47
N VAL A 72 7.61 9.59 -5.24
CA VAL A 72 8.60 9.47 -6.30
C VAL A 72 8.40 10.52 -7.39
N PHE A 73 7.15 10.79 -7.77
CA PHE A 73 6.79 11.78 -8.78
C PHE A 73 6.54 13.19 -8.20
N ASN A 74 7.02 13.45 -6.98
CA ASN A 74 6.98 14.76 -6.32
C ASN A 74 5.56 15.36 -6.13
N ARG A 75 4.55 14.50 -5.99
CA ARG A 75 3.17 14.81 -5.60
C ARG A 75 3.01 14.62 -4.10
N LEU A 76 3.74 15.44 -3.34
CA LEU A 76 4.02 15.19 -1.93
C LEU A 76 2.76 15.31 -1.05
N GLN A 77 1.86 16.24 -1.36
CA GLN A 77 0.59 16.42 -0.66
C GLN A 77 -0.35 15.22 -0.88
N GLU A 78 -0.41 14.72 -2.11
CA GLU A 78 -1.21 13.54 -2.47
C GLU A 78 -0.66 12.28 -1.80
N SER A 79 0.67 12.17 -1.71
CA SER A 79 1.34 11.12 -0.94
C SER A 79 0.97 11.20 0.54
N ASN A 80 1.09 12.37 1.17
CA ASN A 80 0.71 12.58 2.57
C ASN A 80 -0.77 12.27 2.84
N THR A 81 -1.66 12.70 1.95
CA THR A 81 -3.10 12.40 2.07
C THR A 81 -3.36 10.90 2.11
N LYS A 82 -2.69 10.11 1.24
CA LYS A 82 -2.82 8.65 1.23
C LYS A 82 -2.21 8.01 2.48
N ILE A 83 -1.06 8.51 2.95
CA ILE A 83 -0.43 8.05 4.19
C ILE A 83 -1.36 8.29 5.38
N ASP A 84 -2.01 9.45 5.45
CA ASP A 84 -2.94 9.78 6.53
C ASP A 84 -4.16 8.86 6.51
N THR A 85 -4.74 8.58 5.33
CA THR A 85 -5.80 7.58 5.19
C THR A 85 -5.35 6.20 5.64
N LEU A 86 -4.13 5.77 5.27
CA LEU A 86 -3.59 4.46 5.67
C LEU A 86 -3.44 4.34 7.18
N LEU A 87 -2.88 5.37 7.83
CA LEU A 87 -2.63 5.38 9.26
C LEU A 87 -3.91 5.56 10.09
N ALA A 88 -4.92 6.25 9.57
CA ALA A 88 -6.19 6.46 10.25
C ALA A 88 -7.15 5.28 10.07
N ASP A 89 -7.40 4.86 8.82
CA ASP A 89 -8.51 3.97 8.50
C ASP A 89 -8.06 2.51 8.35
N PHE A 90 -6.79 2.28 8.03
CA PHE A 90 -6.26 0.95 7.71
C PHE A 90 -5.12 0.50 8.65
N SER A 91 -4.93 1.18 9.79
CA SER A 91 -3.83 0.91 10.71
C SER A 91 -3.77 -0.55 11.19
N GLY A 92 -4.92 -1.22 11.33
CA GLY A 92 -5.01 -2.63 11.73
C GLY A 92 -4.55 -3.62 10.66
N GLU A 93 -4.52 -3.21 9.39
CA GLU A 93 -4.09 -4.01 8.25
C GLU A 93 -2.60 -3.79 7.89
N LEU A 94 -1.95 -2.83 8.55
CA LEU A 94 -0.56 -2.48 8.30
C LEU A 94 0.39 -3.21 9.25
N SER A 95 1.44 -3.80 8.68
CA SER A 95 2.54 -4.32 9.47
C SER A 95 3.33 -3.19 10.15
N VAL A 96 4.12 -3.52 11.18
CA VAL A 96 5.01 -2.55 11.84
C VAL A 96 5.99 -1.95 10.81
N ALA A 97 6.51 -2.76 9.89
CA ALA A 97 7.39 -2.31 8.81
C ALA A 97 6.68 -1.34 7.86
N ASP A 98 5.40 -1.57 7.54
CA ASP A 98 4.63 -0.65 6.72
C ASP A 98 4.46 0.70 7.40
N LYS A 99 4.08 0.72 8.69
CA LYS A 99 3.90 1.97 9.44
C LYS A 99 5.21 2.74 9.55
N TYR A 100 6.31 2.04 9.84
CA TYR A 100 7.66 2.62 9.83
C TYR A 100 7.97 3.30 8.50
N HIS A 101 7.78 2.59 7.37
CA HIS A 101 8.00 3.12 6.03
C HIS A 101 7.14 4.35 5.74
N LEU A 102 5.84 4.30 6.07
CA LEU A 102 4.92 5.41 5.87
C LEU A 102 5.32 6.66 6.66
N TYR A 103 5.76 6.51 7.91
CA TYR A 103 6.26 7.64 8.70
C TYR A 103 7.57 8.22 8.15
N ARG A 104 8.47 7.39 7.60
CA ARG A 104 9.65 7.91 6.89
C ARG A 104 9.26 8.71 5.65
N LEU A 105 8.35 8.19 4.83
CA LEU A 105 7.84 8.92 3.66
C LEU A 105 7.20 10.25 4.07
N LYS A 106 6.34 10.22 5.08
CA LYS A 106 5.65 11.40 5.60
C LYS A 106 6.62 12.46 6.12
N GLN A 107 7.65 12.05 6.86
CA GLN A 107 8.72 12.93 7.30
C GLN A 107 9.42 13.59 6.11
N MET A 108 9.87 12.81 5.12
CA MET A 108 10.55 13.34 3.93
C MET A 108 9.65 14.27 3.11
N ASN A 109 8.38 13.92 2.94
CA ASN A 109 7.39 14.74 2.24
C ASN A 109 7.25 16.10 2.92
N HIS A 110 6.97 16.13 4.22
CA HIS A 110 6.82 17.37 4.98
C HIS A 110 8.10 18.21 4.97
N SER A 111 9.28 17.60 5.07
CA SER A 111 10.55 18.33 4.95
C SER A 111 10.70 18.99 3.57
N LYS A 112 10.37 18.29 2.48
CA LYS A 112 10.41 18.83 1.11
C LYS A 112 9.34 19.91 0.86
N LEU A 113 8.25 19.88 1.62
CA LEU A 113 7.18 20.89 1.60
C LEU A 113 7.42 22.07 2.56
N PHE A 114 8.55 22.11 3.27
CA PHE A 114 8.86 23.12 4.29
C PHE A 114 7.90 23.11 5.49
N GLU A 115 7.21 21.99 5.72
CA GLU A 115 6.26 21.78 6.82
C GLU A 115 6.96 21.19 8.05
N TYR A 116 7.97 21.89 8.56
CA TYR A 116 8.92 21.35 9.54
C TYR A 116 8.25 20.84 10.84
N ALA A 117 7.19 21.49 11.31
CA ALA A 117 6.45 21.02 12.47
C ALA A 117 5.75 19.65 12.24
N ALA A 118 5.30 19.38 11.02
CA ALA A 118 4.74 18.08 10.66
C ALA A 118 5.83 17.03 10.46
N ALA A 119 6.97 17.43 9.87
CA ALA A 119 8.14 16.58 9.78
C ALA A 119 8.65 16.15 11.18
N ASP A 120 8.78 17.09 12.13
CA ASP A 120 9.23 16.80 13.50
C ASP A 120 8.30 15.82 14.22
N ARG A 121 6.98 15.98 14.05
CA ARG A 121 6.00 15.03 14.59
C ARG A 121 6.18 13.62 14.04
N ALA A 122 6.47 13.50 12.73
CA ALA A 122 6.77 12.19 12.15
C ALA A 122 8.10 11.62 12.68
N VAL A 123 9.12 12.45 12.90
CA VAL A 123 10.39 12.02 13.52
C VAL A 123 10.19 11.55 14.96
N LEU A 124 9.38 12.27 15.74
CA LEU A 124 9.05 11.87 17.11
C LEU A 124 8.44 10.49 17.16
N GLU A 125 7.45 10.23 16.30
CA GLU A 125 6.78 8.94 16.19
C GLU A 125 7.76 7.82 15.75
N LEU A 126 8.64 8.13 14.79
CA LEU A 126 9.71 7.23 14.37
C LEU A 126 10.61 6.84 15.55
N LEU A 127 11.09 7.81 16.32
CA LEU A 127 12.00 7.57 17.44
C LEU A 127 11.32 6.86 18.62
N SER A 128 10.06 7.22 18.95
CA SER A 128 9.35 6.66 20.09
C SER A 128 8.85 5.24 19.85
N THR A 129 8.40 4.95 18.63
CA THR A 129 7.62 3.74 18.33
C THR A 129 8.41 2.73 17.50
N TYR A 130 9.33 3.20 16.65
CA TYR A 130 9.98 2.37 15.63
C TYR A 130 11.51 2.37 15.71
N SER A 131 12.11 2.87 16.79
CA SER A 131 13.57 2.90 16.97
C SER A 131 14.21 1.51 16.94
N ASN A 132 13.47 0.45 17.28
CA ASN A 132 13.93 -0.94 17.17
C ASN A 132 14.11 -1.43 15.72
N LEU A 133 13.55 -0.72 14.74
CA LEU A 133 13.72 -1.01 13.31
C LEU A 133 14.84 -0.19 12.65
N MET A 134 15.52 0.65 13.42
CA MET A 134 16.55 1.57 12.93
C MET A 134 17.95 1.12 13.32
N THR A 135 18.94 1.51 12.52
CA THR A 135 20.34 1.44 12.98
C THR A 135 20.65 2.57 13.97
N PRO A 136 21.71 2.44 14.80
CA PRO A 136 22.15 3.53 15.67
C PRO A 136 22.43 4.84 14.92
N GLU A 137 22.95 4.74 13.68
CA GLU A 137 23.20 5.88 12.81
C GLU A 137 21.90 6.56 12.38
N GLU A 138 20.89 5.79 11.96
CA GLU A 138 19.57 6.34 11.60
C GLU A 138 18.90 7.05 12.78
N ILE A 139 18.99 6.47 13.99
CA ILE A 139 18.48 7.11 15.21
C ILE A 139 19.18 8.46 15.43
N LYS A 140 20.50 8.50 15.29
CA LYS A 140 21.29 9.73 15.46
C LYS A 140 20.93 10.78 14.41
N ASP A 141 20.73 10.39 13.16
CA ASP A 141 20.36 11.29 12.07
C ASP A 141 18.96 11.90 12.31
N PHE A 142 18.00 11.09 12.77
CA PHE A 142 16.69 11.58 13.17
C PHE A 142 16.78 12.54 14.36
N GLN A 143 17.56 12.22 15.39
CA GLN A 143 17.77 13.12 16.53
C GLN A 143 18.40 14.46 16.14
N ASN A 144 19.31 14.45 15.17
CA ASN A 144 19.94 15.68 14.66
C ASN A 144 19.00 16.51 13.81
N THR A 145 18.16 15.86 13.00
CA THR A 145 17.15 16.54 12.16
C THR A 145 16.22 17.42 12.99
N ARG A 146 15.95 17.06 14.25
CA ARG A 146 15.08 17.83 15.17
C ARG A 146 15.73 19.08 15.78
N LYS A 147 17.04 19.29 15.58
CA LYS A 147 17.79 20.43 16.16
C LYS A 147 17.98 21.60 15.18
N ILE A 148 17.54 21.42 13.93
CA ILE A 148 17.65 22.36 12.83
C ILE A 148 16.30 23.09 12.69
#